data_AF-X1LDC5-F1
#
_entry.id   AF-X1LDC5-F1
#
_cell.length_a   1.000
_cell.length_b   1.000
_cell.length_c   1.000
_cell.angle_alpha   90.00
_cell.angle_beta   90.00
_cell.angle_gamma   90.00
#
_symmetry.space_group_name_H-M   'P 1'
#
loop_
_entity.id
_entity.type
_entity.pdbx_description
1 polymer ?
#
loop_
_entity_poly.entity_id
_entity_poly.type
_entity_poly.pdbx_seq_one_letter_code
_entity_poly.pdbx_strand_id
1 'polypeptide(L)'
;MRLTAKQSFIFNMSVGYDLEGIKTLRMDSFINDLTDASEHPVFRQHLEELDSFIREASFPEAMRIKGKVEGLENISSVVSPYIARSVTLSTMHGCPPKEIEAISRYLMEEKRLHTFVKLNPTLLGYKQVRKILDALGFNYIILKESTFTNDLQWDDAIGMLKRFSKLAADCGRNFGVKLSNTLGTVNTLGILPGEEMYLSGRILFPITVTLASHLSREFDGTLPISYSGGASQLNILRIFETGIKPITVVTELLKPGGYLRMAEMARKLESIVEERKQPNVIDVEKLDRLAEEALQENYYRKDWRGTKKVFIDRELPLTDCYIAPCVLSCPILQDIPEYIRLVGDGQYDRALELIYLKNPLP
;
A
#
# COMPACT_ATOMS: atom_id res chain seq x y z
N MET A 1 -20.51 4.40 21.99
CA MET A 1 -19.62 5.28 21.18
C MET A 1 -20.41 6.49 20.75
N ARG A 2 -19.83 7.69 20.85
CA ARG A 2 -20.42 8.91 20.29
C ARG A 2 -19.88 9.09 18.87
N LEU A 3 -20.73 9.54 17.96
CA LEU A 3 -20.30 9.96 16.63
C LEU A 3 -19.35 11.15 16.76
N THR A 4 -18.14 11.02 16.23
CA THR A 4 -17.16 12.11 16.18
C THR A 4 -17.03 12.60 14.75
N ALA A 5 -17.07 13.92 14.54
CA ALA A 5 -16.82 14.52 13.23
C ALA A 5 -15.36 14.38 12.75
N LYS A 6 -14.45 13.90 13.62
CA LYS A 6 -13.04 13.70 13.29
C LYS A 6 -12.88 12.39 12.52
N GLN A 7 -12.47 12.49 11.25
CA GLN A 7 -12.19 11.33 10.42
C GLN A 7 -10.99 10.54 10.95
N SER A 8 -11.16 9.21 11.08
CA SER A 8 -10.08 8.27 11.49
C SER A 8 -9.23 7.79 10.31
N PHE A 9 -9.63 8.12 9.08
CA PHE A 9 -8.96 7.76 7.84
C PHE A 9 -9.08 8.92 6.85
N ILE A 10 -8.32 8.87 5.76
CA ILE A 10 -8.40 9.85 4.68
C ILE A 10 -8.59 9.14 3.35
N PHE A 11 -9.20 9.84 2.39
CA PHE A 11 -9.13 9.45 0.99
C PHE A 11 -7.95 10.17 0.32
N ASN A 12 -7.19 9.43 -0.47
CA ASN A 12 -6.09 9.94 -1.29
C ASN A 12 -6.38 9.58 -2.74
N MET A 13 -6.47 10.60 -3.59
CA MET A 13 -6.64 10.42 -5.04
C MET A 13 -5.36 9.86 -5.64
N SER A 14 -5.47 9.11 -6.74
CA SER A 14 -4.31 8.73 -7.54
C SER A 14 -4.57 9.12 -8.99
N VAL A 15 -3.65 9.90 -9.56
CA VAL A 15 -3.71 10.32 -10.97
C VAL A 15 -2.43 9.89 -11.68
N GLY A 16 -2.55 9.46 -12.93
CA GLY A 16 -1.45 8.87 -13.70
C GLY A 16 -1.57 9.17 -15.20
N TYR A 17 -1.81 10.43 -15.54
CA TYR A 17 -1.89 10.95 -16.90
C TYR A 17 -0.87 12.08 -17.07
N ASP A 18 -0.61 12.49 -18.31
CA ASP A 18 0.07 13.75 -18.60
C ASP A 18 -0.82 14.95 -18.21
N LEU A 19 -0.26 16.16 -18.24
CA LEU A 19 -0.98 17.36 -17.83
C LEU A 19 -2.22 17.61 -18.70
N GLU A 20 -2.10 17.38 -20.00
CA GLU A 20 -3.23 17.52 -20.94
C GLU A 20 -4.34 16.53 -20.60
N GLY A 21 -3.99 15.27 -20.31
CA GLY A 21 -4.92 14.24 -19.84
C GLY A 21 -5.58 14.62 -18.50
N ILE A 22 -4.83 15.17 -17.56
CA ILE A 22 -5.37 15.66 -16.27
C ILE A 22 -6.35 16.82 -16.46
N LYS A 23 -6.11 17.69 -17.44
CA LYS A 23 -6.98 18.83 -17.75
C LYS A 23 -8.21 18.47 -18.58
N THR A 24 -8.34 17.23 -19.06
CA THR A 24 -9.57 16.80 -19.73
C THR A 24 -10.77 16.96 -18.81
N LEU A 25 -11.92 17.35 -19.37
CA LEU A 25 -13.14 17.57 -18.58
C LEU A 25 -13.46 16.40 -17.64
N ARG A 26 -13.28 15.16 -18.12
CA ARG A 26 -13.54 13.96 -17.31
C ARG A 26 -12.62 13.86 -16.09
N MET A 27 -11.33 14.10 -16.26
CA MET A 27 -10.36 13.98 -15.16
C MET A 27 -10.44 15.20 -14.23
N ASP A 28 -10.69 16.38 -14.79
CA ASP A 28 -10.91 17.61 -14.04
C ASP A 28 -12.13 17.50 -13.13
N SER A 29 -13.27 17.05 -13.67
CA SER A 29 -14.48 16.75 -12.90
C SER A 29 -14.19 15.71 -11.81
N PHE A 30 -13.53 14.59 -12.14
CA PHE A 30 -13.16 13.59 -11.13
C PHE A 30 -12.37 14.17 -9.95
N ILE A 31 -11.38 15.04 -10.22
CA ILE A 31 -10.59 15.70 -9.16
C ILE A 31 -11.45 16.67 -8.36
N ASN A 32 -12.24 17.51 -9.02
CA ASN A 32 -13.06 18.53 -8.37
C ASN A 32 -14.17 17.89 -7.52
N ASP A 33 -14.88 16.90 -8.07
CA ASP A 33 -15.99 16.20 -7.41
C ASP A 33 -15.52 15.43 -6.17
N LEU A 34 -14.30 14.88 -6.17
CA LEU A 34 -13.70 14.27 -4.97
C LEU A 34 -13.14 15.32 -4.00
N THR A 35 -12.78 16.51 -4.47
CA THR A 35 -12.31 17.59 -3.61
C THR A 35 -13.47 18.21 -2.84
N ASP A 36 -14.60 18.43 -3.52
CA ASP A 36 -15.85 18.93 -2.95
C ASP A 36 -17.07 18.31 -3.66
N ALA A 37 -17.73 17.38 -2.99
CA ALA A 37 -18.90 16.68 -3.48
C ALA A 37 -20.23 17.34 -3.06
N SER A 38 -20.23 18.55 -2.47
CA SER A 38 -21.44 19.13 -1.84
C SER A 38 -22.60 19.27 -2.82
N GLU A 39 -22.29 19.62 -4.07
CA GLU A 39 -23.26 19.78 -5.15
C GLU A 39 -23.39 18.54 -6.05
N HIS A 40 -22.64 17.46 -5.75
CA HIS A 40 -22.63 16.27 -6.60
C HIS A 40 -23.91 15.45 -6.38
N PRO A 41 -24.73 15.20 -7.43
CA PRO A 41 -26.05 14.58 -7.28
C PRO A 41 -25.98 13.16 -6.71
N VAL A 42 -24.96 12.39 -7.11
CA VAL A 42 -24.76 11.02 -6.58
C VAL A 42 -24.36 11.04 -5.10
N PHE A 43 -23.65 12.07 -4.64
CA PHE A 43 -23.28 12.18 -3.23
C PHE A 43 -24.53 12.44 -2.38
N ARG A 44 -25.40 13.36 -2.81
CA ARG A 44 -26.69 13.62 -2.18
C ARG A 44 -27.58 12.37 -2.16
N GLN A 45 -27.68 11.68 -3.29
CA GLN A 45 -28.42 10.42 -3.38
C GLN A 45 -27.92 9.38 -2.37
N HIS A 46 -26.60 9.19 -2.23
CA HIS A 46 -26.06 8.22 -1.28
C HIS A 46 -26.27 8.62 0.19
N LEU A 47 -26.33 9.93 0.51
CA LEU A 47 -26.72 10.38 1.84
C LEU A 47 -28.19 10.07 2.13
N GLU A 48 -29.08 10.24 1.15
CA GLU A 48 -30.50 9.88 1.27
C GLU A 48 -30.70 8.37 1.41
N GLU A 49 -29.96 7.56 0.64
CA GLU A 49 -29.95 6.10 0.75
C GLU A 49 -29.45 5.65 2.12
N LEU A 50 -28.37 6.28 2.63
CA LEU A 50 -27.85 6.01 3.97
C LEU A 50 -28.87 6.35 5.06
N ASP A 51 -29.56 7.50 4.95
CA ASP A 51 -30.62 7.89 5.87
C ASP A 51 -31.79 6.90 5.86
N SER A 52 -32.20 6.46 4.67
CA SER A 52 -33.24 5.44 4.52
C SER A 52 -32.81 4.13 5.20
N PHE A 53 -31.59 3.67 4.93
CA PHE A 53 -31.05 2.44 5.49
C PHE A 53 -30.94 2.48 7.01
N ILE A 54 -30.51 3.60 7.59
CA ILE A 54 -30.41 3.78 9.04
C ILE A 54 -31.79 3.77 9.72
N ARG A 55 -32.81 4.32 9.06
CA ARG A 55 -34.20 4.37 9.57
C ARG A 55 -34.89 3.01 9.56
N GLU A 56 -34.41 2.06 8.76
CA GLU A 56 -34.94 0.69 8.80
C GLU A 56 -34.75 0.07 10.19
N ALA A 57 -35.84 -0.38 10.80
CA ALA A 57 -35.83 -0.90 12.17
C ALA A 57 -34.87 -2.09 12.37
N SER A 58 -34.57 -2.82 11.29
CA SER A 58 -33.64 -3.94 11.26
C SER A 58 -32.17 -3.51 11.25
N PHE A 59 -31.83 -2.28 10.86
CA PHE A 59 -30.43 -1.87 10.66
C PHE A 59 -29.58 -1.92 11.93
N PRO A 60 -30.01 -1.36 13.09
CA PRO A 60 -29.22 -1.45 14.31
C PRO A 60 -29.01 -2.90 14.79
N GLU A 61 -29.95 -3.78 14.45
CA GLU A 61 -29.93 -5.19 14.81
C GLU A 61 -29.01 -6.00 13.88
N ALA A 62 -29.15 -5.81 12.56
CA ALA A 62 -28.32 -6.41 11.53
C ALA A 62 -26.84 -6.05 11.71
N MET A 63 -26.54 -4.79 12.05
CA MET A 63 -25.19 -4.31 12.29
C MET A 63 -24.67 -4.60 13.71
N ARG A 64 -25.49 -5.19 14.59
CA ARG A 64 -25.15 -5.47 16.00
C ARG A 64 -24.73 -4.22 16.80
N ILE A 65 -25.29 -3.05 16.46
CA ILE A 65 -24.98 -1.73 17.05
C ILE A 65 -26.11 -1.16 17.92
N LYS A 66 -27.26 -1.85 18.02
CA LYS A 66 -28.39 -1.46 18.88
C LYS A 66 -27.93 -1.14 20.31
N GLY A 67 -28.22 0.06 20.79
CA GLY A 67 -27.81 0.55 22.12
C GLY A 67 -26.32 0.81 22.31
N LYS A 68 -25.47 0.62 21.27
CA LYS A 68 -24.01 0.86 21.34
C LYS A 68 -23.59 2.20 20.76
N VAL A 69 -24.41 2.78 19.88
CA VAL A 69 -24.14 4.04 19.18
C VAL A 69 -25.31 4.99 19.41
N GLU A 70 -25.01 6.17 19.96
CA GLU A 70 -25.97 7.27 20.09
C GLU A 70 -25.98 8.12 18.81
N GLY A 71 -27.15 8.61 18.40
CA GLY A 71 -27.29 9.57 17.31
C GLY A 71 -27.13 8.99 15.90
N LEU A 72 -27.44 7.70 15.71
CA LEU A 72 -27.32 7.01 14.41
C LEU A 72 -28.04 7.78 13.29
N GLU A 73 -29.18 8.39 13.59
CA GLU A 73 -29.96 9.21 12.67
C GLU A 73 -29.23 10.44 12.11
N ASN A 74 -28.12 10.85 12.72
CA ASN A 74 -27.34 12.02 12.30
C ASN A 74 -26.07 11.65 11.50
N ILE A 75 -25.82 10.37 11.22
CA ILE A 75 -24.60 9.94 10.52
C ILE A 75 -24.43 10.67 9.19
N SER A 76 -25.46 10.75 8.35
CA SER A 76 -25.42 11.42 7.04
C SER A 76 -24.97 12.88 7.16
N SER A 77 -25.50 13.60 8.15
CA SER A 77 -25.19 15.02 8.40
C SER A 77 -23.74 15.30 8.82
N VAL A 78 -23.02 14.28 9.31
CA VAL A 78 -21.60 14.39 9.69
C VAL A 78 -20.66 13.86 8.62
N VAL A 79 -21.17 13.30 7.52
CA VAL A 79 -20.35 12.90 6.37
C VAL A 79 -19.88 14.16 5.64
N SER A 80 -18.57 14.39 5.65
CA SER A 80 -17.96 15.53 4.94
C SER A 80 -18.11 15.37 3.42
N PRO A 81 -18.59 16.39 2.69
CA PRO A 81 -18.56 16.41 1.22
C PRO A 81 -17.14 16.58 0.67
N TYR A 82 -16.19 17.05 1.49
CA TYR A 82 -14.78 17.12 1.12
C TYR A 82 -14.13 15.74 1.26
N ILE A 83 -14.24 14.90 0.23
CA ILE A 83 -13.84 13.49 0.28
C ILE A 83 -12.31 13.37 0.35
N ALA A 84 -11.58 14.00 -0.57
CA ALA A 84 -10.13 13.90 -0.69
C ALA A 84 -9.46 15.27 -0.77
N ARG A 85 -8.47 15.51 0.09
CA ARG A 85 -7.62 16.73 0.09
C ARG A 85 -6.19 16.46 -0.39
N SER A 86 -5.91 15.22 -0.79
CA SER A 86 -4.58 14.78 -1.16
C SER A 86 -4.60 13.92 -2.41
N VAL A 87 -3.51 13.98 -3.17
CA VAL A 87 -3.33 13.24 -4.41
C VAL A 87 -1.93 12.63 -4.47
N THR A 88 -1.84 11.40 -4.96
CA THR A 88 -0.60 10.76 -5.37
C THR A 88 -0.50 10.84 -6.89
N LEU A 89 0.49 11.59 -7.40
CA LEU A 89 0.89 11.55 -8.80
C LEU A 89 1.68 10.26 -9.05
N SER A 90 1.10 9.34 -9.80
CA SER A 90 1.77 8.14 -10.27
C SER A 90 2.53 8.45 -11.55
N THR A 91 3.85 8.64 -11.44
CA THR A 91 4.68 8.90 -12.62
C THR A 91 4.78 7.63 -13.46
N MET A 92 4.46 7.72 -14.75
CA MET A 92 4.71 6.64 -15.69
C MET A 92 6.22 6.45 -15.90
N HIS A 93 6.66 5.23 -16.25
CA HIS A 93 8.03 5.01 -16.72
C HIS A 93 8.29 5.90 -17.94
N GLY A 94 9.47 6.53 -17.98
CA GLY A 94 9.88 7.47 -19.02
C GLY A 94 9.20 8.85 -18.97
N CYS A 95 8.44 9.16 -17.92
CA CYS A 95 7.82 10.49 -17.78
C CYS A 95 8.92 11.57 -17.61
N PRO A 96 8.98 12.59 -18.49
CA PRO A 96 10.02 13.62 -18.41
C PRO A 96 9.93 14.43 -17.10
N PRO A 97 11.06 14.84 -16.50
CA PRO A 97 11.05 15.63 -15.27
C PRO A 97 10.19 16.91 -15.36
N LYS A 98 10.24 17.58 -16.52
CA LYS A 98 9.43 18.79 -16.78
C LYS A 98 7.92 18.52 -16.74
N GLU A 99 7.49 17.34 -17.19
CA GLU A 99 6.08 16.94 -17.17
C GLU A 99 5.62 16.68 -15.73
N ILE A 100 6.43 15.96 -14.94
CA ILE A 100 6.21 15.73 -13.51
C ILE A 100 6.09 17.08 -12.77
N GLU A 101 6.96 18.05 -13.11
CA GLU A 101 6.90 19.40 -12.57
C GLU A 101 5.64 20.16 -12.93
N ALA A 102 5.26 20.16 -14.20
CA ALA A 102 4.07 20.86 -14.67
C ALA A 102 2.80 20.32 -13.99
N ILE A 103 2.68 18.99 -13.89
CA ILE A 103 1.55 18.34 -13.22
C ILE A 103 1.55 18.63 -11.72
N SER A 104 2.68 18.45 -11.04
CA SER A 104 2.76 18.66 -9.59
C SER A 104 2.46 20.11 -9.21
N ARG A 105 2.91 21.06 -10.03
CA ARG A 105 2.57 22.48 -9.89
C ARG A 105 1.07 22.70 -10.02
N TYR A 106 0.47 22.20 -11.10
CA TYR A 106 -0.98 22.32 -11.32
C TYR A 106 -1.79 21.75 -10.15
N LEU A 107 -1.41 20.58 -9.62
CA LEU A 107 -2.09 19.96 -8.49
C LEU A 107 -1.98 20.77 -7.18
N MET A 108 -0.85 21.41 -6.93
CA MET A 108 -0.61 22.18 -5.70
C MET A 108 -1.12 23.63 -5.78
N GLU A 109 -0.87 24.32 -6.90
CA GLU A 109 -1.23 25.73 -7.10
C GLU A 109 -2.70 25.88 -7.49
N GLU A 110 -3.14 25.20 -8.55
CA GLU A 110 -4.48 25.35 -9.12
C GLU A 110 -5.50 24.51 -8.37
N LYS A 111 -5.22 23.22 -8.16
CA LYS A 111 -6.14 22.31 -7.45
C LYS A 111 -6.04 22.38 -5.93
N ARG A 112 -5.03 23.07 -5.39
CA ARG A 112 -4.83 23.25 -3.93
C ARG A 112 -4.79 21.92 -3.14
N LEU A 113 -4.25 20.87 -3.74
CA LEU A 113 -4.14 19.54 -3.10
C LEU A 113 -2.79 19.36 -2.40
N HIS A 114 -2.78 18.54 -1.34
CA HIS A 114 -1.54 17.98 -0.81
C HIS A 114 -1.04 16.89 -1.77
N THR A 115 0.24 16.89 -2.12
CA THR A 115 0.72 16.06 -3.25
C THR A 115 1.85 15.14 -2.85
N PHE A 116 1.69 13.85 -3.16
CA PHE A 116 2.79 12.89 -3.21
C PHE A 116 3.20 12.64 -4.66
N VAL A 117 4.49 12.61 -4.95
CA VAL A 117 5.01 12.10 -6.23
C VAL A 117 5.51 10.68 -6.02
N LYS A 118 4.93 9.70 -6.72
CA LYS A 118 5.32 8.30 -6.61
C LYS A 118 6.52 8.02 -7.52
N LEU A 119 7.67 7.73 -6.94
CA LEU A 119 8.92 7.54 -7.67
C LEU A 119 9.17 6.06 -8.01
N ASN A 120 9.88 5.82 -9.10
CA ASN A 120 10.23 4.49 -9.56
C ASN A 120 11.48 3.95 -8.84
N PRO A 121 11.60 2.62 -8.64
CA PRO A 121 12.81 2.01 -8.08
C PRO A 121 14.07 2.24 -8.92
N THR A 122 13.90 2.58 -10.19
CA THR A 122 14.96 2.90 -11.16
C THR A 122 15.82 4.08 -10.73
N LEU A 123 15.27 4.99 -9.90
CA LEU A 123 15.99 6.13 -9.33
C LEU A 123 17.22 5.71 -8.49
N LEU A 124 17.23 4.49 -7.94
CA LEU A 124 18.39 3.94 -7.23
C LEU A 124 19.59 3.65 -8.17
N GLY A 125 19.34 3.58 -9.49
CA GLY A 125 20.33 3.33 -10.52
C GLY A 125 20.51 1.85 -10.84
N TYR A 126 20.79 1.57 -12.13
CA TYR A 126 20.88 0.21 -12.67
C TYR A 126 21.88 -0.67 -11.90
N LYS A 127 23.11 -0.17 -11.71
CA LYS A 127 24.19 -0.93 -11.05
C LYS A 127 23.82 -1.35 -9.64
N GLN A 128 23.21 -0.44 -8.87
CA GLN A 128 22.84 -0.71 -7.49
C GLN A 128 21.67 -1.69 -7.40
N VAL A 129 20.62 -1.50 -8.22
CA VAL A 129 19.49 -2.44 -8.27
C VAL A 129 19.95 -3.84 -8.69
N ARG A 130 20.80 -3.93 -9.72
CA ARG A 130 21.38 -5.19 -10.20
C ARG A 130 22.18 -5.88 -9.10
N LYS A 131 23.07 -5.14 -8.42
CA LYS A 131 23.86 -5.64 -7.28
C LYS A 131 22.99 -6.21 -6.17
N ILE A 132 21.90 -5.54 -5.80
CA ILE A 132 20.97 -6.01 -4.75
C ILE A 132 20.28 -7.31 -5.20
N LEU A 133 19.77 -7.37 -6.43
CA LEU A 133 19.12 -8.57 -6.93
C LEU A 133 20.08 -9.76 -6.99
N ASP A 134 21.32 -9.55 -7.42
CA ASP A 134 22.34 -10.61 -7.50
C ASP A 134 22.75 -11.12 -6.12
N ALA A 135 22.96 -10.22 -5.14
CA ALA A 135 23.31 -10.59 -3.77
C ALA A 135 22.22 -11.44 -3.10
N LEU A 136 20.96 -11.24 -3.48
CA LEU A 136 19.80 -11.95 -2.94
C LEU A 136 19.39 -13.19 -3.76
N GLY A 137 20.16 -13.55 -4.79
CA GLY A 137 19.95 -14.76 -5.60
C GLY A 137 18.89 -14.62 -6.70
N PHE A 138 18.61 -13.40 -7.16
CA PHE A 138 17.69 -13.10 -8.26
C PHE A 138 18.41 -12.83 -9.59
N ASN A 139 19.49 -13.56 -9.87
CA ASN A 139 20.31 -13.41 -11.07
C ASN A 139 19.56 -13.69 -12.37
N TYR A 140 18.46 -14.47 -12.30
CA TYR A 140 17.62 -14.80 -13.46
C TYR A 140 16.72 -13.64 -13.91
N ILE A 141 16.57 -12.59 -13.09
CA ILE A 141 15.74 -11.44 -13.44
C ILE A 141 16.51 -10.55 -14.40
N ILE A 142 15.96 -10.33 -15.59
CA ILE A 142 16.61 -9.50 -16.61
C ILE A 142 16.06 -8.07 -16.51
N LEU A 143 16.97 -7.11 -16.35
CA LEU A 143 16.69 -5.68 -16.34
C LEU A 143 17.12 -5.05 -17.66
N LYS A 144 16.31 -4.16 -18.22
CA LYS A 144 16.70 -3.33 -19.36
C LYS A 144 17.40 -2.07 -18.84
N GLU A 145 18.68 -1.90 -19.14
CA GLU A 145 19.44 -0.72 -18.69
C GLU A 145 18.85 0.58 -19.24
N SER A 146 18.32 0.57 -20.47
CA SER A 146 17.64 1.70 -21.08
C SER A 146 16.45 2.23 -20.26
N THR A 147 15.73 1.37 -19.53
CA THR A 147 14.64 1.80 -18.63
C THR A 147 15.16 2.71 -17.52
N PHE A 148 16.38 2.46 -17.02
CA PHE A 148 16.99 3.29 -15.97
C PHE A 148 17.50 4.61 -16.54
N THR A 149 18.06 4.60 -17.75
CA THR A 149 18.57 5.81 -18.42
C THR A 149 17.46 6.74 -18.88
N ASN A 150 16.30 6.19 -19.28
CA ASN A 150 15.16 6.97 -19.77
C ASN A 150 14.24 7.48 -18.65
N ASP A 151 14.29 6.87 -17.46
CA ASP A 151 13.55 7.32 -16.28
C ASP A 151 14.20 8.57 -15.66
N LEU A 152 13.56 9.12 -14.62
CA LEU A 152 14.07 10.25 -13.85
C LEU A 152 15.45 9.94 -13.23
N GLN A 153 16.45 10.78 -13.52
CA GLN A 153 17.80 10.66 -13.01
C GLN A 153 17.95 11.30 -11.61
N TRP A 154 18.98 10.88 -10.86
CA TRP A 154 19.19 11.29 -9.46
C TRP A 154 19.25 12.82 -9.28
N ASP A 155 20.18 13.50 -9.96
CA ASP A 155 20.38 14.94 -9.77
C ASP A 155 19.14 15.76 -10.17
N ASP A 156 18.47 15.36 -11.25
CA ASP A 156 17.19 15.95 -11.67
C ASP A 156 16.11 15.74 -10.62
N ALA A 157 16.01 14.52 -10.06
CA ALA A 157 15.06 14.21 -8.99
C ALA A 157 15.31 15.09 -7.77
N ILE A 158 16.55 15.20 -7.29
CA ILE A 158 16.88 15.99 -6.10
C ILE A 158 16.53 17.46 -6.33
N GLY A 159 16.93 18.04 -7.47
CA GLY A 159 16.60 19.41 -7.82
C GLY A 159 15.08 19.65 -7.87
N MET A 160 14.35 18.75 -8.52
CA MET A 160 12.89 18.80 -8.64
C MET A 160 12.20 18.70 -7.28
N LEU A 161 12.59 17.75 -6.42
CA LEU A 161 12.00 17.54 -5.10
C LEU A 161 12.25 18.73 -4.15
N LYS A 162 13.43 19.37 -4.23
CA LYS A 162 13.72 20.62 -3.50
C LYS A 162 12.79 21.75 -3.96
N ARG A 163 12.56 21.90 -5.27
CA ARG A 163 11.61 22.88 -5.82
C ARG A 163 10.17 22.61 -5.39
N PHE A 164 9.73 21.36 -5.37
CA PHE A 164 8.37 20.99 -4.91
C PHE A 164 8.16 21.25 -3.43
N SER A 165 9.16 20.93 -2.59
CA SER A 165 9.08 21.18 -1.15
C SER A 165 8.88 22.68 -0.87
N LYS A 166 9.62 23.53 -1.60
CA LYS A 166 9.44 24.99 -1.54
C LYS A 166 8.07 25.42 -2.04
N LEU A 167 7.67 24.96 -3.22
CA LEU A 167 6.38 25.32 -3.83
C LEU A 167 5.20 24.96 -2.93
N ALA A 168 5.24 23.78 -2.31
CA ALA A 168 4.21 23.35 -1.38
C ALA A 168 4.11 24.29 -0.18
N ALA A 169 5.25 24.68 0.41
CA ALA A 169 5.28 25.65 1.50
C ALA A 169 4.68 27.00 1.07
N ASP A 170 5.08 27.52 -0.10
CA ASP A 170 4.58 28.79 -0.65
C ASP A 170 3.06 28.75 -0.89
N CYS A 171 2.51 27.59 -1.25
CA CYS A 171 1.07 27.37 -1.45
C CYS A 171 0.30 26.97 -0.18
N GLY A 172 0.98 26.86 0.97
CA GLY A 172 0.39 26.33 2.21
C GLY A 172 -0.14 24.91 2.04
N ARG A 173 0.52 24.08 1.23
CA ARG A 173 0.25 22.66 0.97
C ARG A 173 1.36 21.80 1.56
N ASN A 174 1.12 20.48 1.59
CA ASN A 174 2.11 19.49 2.03
C ASN A 174 2.58 18.72 0.80
N PHE A 175 3.86 18.41 0.79
CA PHE A 175 4.49 17.65 -0.27
C PHE A 175 5.31 16.48 0.31
N GLY A 176 5.38 15.39 -0.44
CA GLY A 176 6.26 14.27 -0.14
C GLY A 176 6.43 13.35 -1.34
N VAL A 177 7.13 12.24 -1.13
CA VAL A 177 7.30 11.20 -2.15
C VAL A 177 6.66 9.89 -1.72
N LYS A 178 6.22 9.08 -2.68
CA LYS A 178 5.76 7.71 -2.43
C LYS A 178 6.75 6.71 -3.04
N LEU A 179 7.35 5.88 -2.19
CA LEU A 179 8.43 4.96 -2.55
C LEU A 179 7.97 3.51 -2.38
N SER A 180 7.81 2.71 -3.43
CA SER A 180 8.06 3.04 -4.83
C SER A 180 6.97 2.47 -5.72
N ASN A 181 7.05 2.78 -7.01
CA ASN A 181 6.38 1.99 -8.02
C ASN A 181 6.97 0.57 -8.12
N THR A 182 6.37 -0.27 -8.97
CA THR A 182 6.95 -1.56 -9.34
C THR A 182 8.25 -1.39 -10.12
N LEU A 183 9.06 -2.45 -10.19
CA LEU A 183 10.27 -2.47 -11.01
C LEU A 183 9.98 -3.21 -12.33
N GLY A 184 10.10 -2.54 -13.47
CA GLY A 184 10.00 -3.16 -14.78
C GLY A 184 11.14 -4.14 -15.05
N THR A 185 10.81 -5.31 -15.58
CA THR A 185 11.74 -6.40 -15.94
C THR A 185 11.34 -6.98 -17.28
N VAL A 186 12.26 -7.66 -17.99
CA VAL A 186 11.94 -8.33 -19.26
C VAL A 186 10.95 -9.46 -19.00
N ASN A 187 9.88 -9.53 -19.79
CA ASN A 187 8.94 -10.64 -19.74
C ASN A 187 9.55 -11.90 -20.37
N THR A 188 10.16 -12.74 -19.55
CA THR A 188 10.78 -14.00 -20.02
C THR A 188 9.84 -15.21 -19.93
N LEU A 189 8.63 -15.03 -19.38
CA LEU A 189 7.73 -16.16 -19.07
C LEU A 189 6.62 -16.35 -20.12
N GLY A 190 6.37 -15.36 -20.98
CA GLY A 190 5.33 -15.42 -22.00
C GLY A 190 3.91 -15.54 -21.45
N ILE A 191 3.71 -15.29 -20.14
CA ILE A 191 2.39 -15.35 -19.48
C ILE A 191 1.63 -14.03 -19.64
N LEU A 192 2.35 -12.92 -19.50
CA LEU A 192 1.78 -11.58 -19.67
C LEU A 192 1.93 -11.12 -21.12
N PRO A 193 1.02 -10.27 -21.63
CA PRO A 193 1.20 -9.65 -22.94
C PRO A 193 2.40 -8.68 -22.92
N GLY A 194 3.08 -8.55 -24.05
CA GLY A 194 4.19 -7.60 -24.25
C GLY A 194 5.54 -8.06 -23.69
N GLU A 195 6.54 -7.17 -23.82
CA GLU A 195 7.96 -7.47 -23.53
C GLU A 195 8.37 -7.20 -22.08
N GLU A 196 7.43 -6.79 -21.21
CA GLU A 196 7.72 -6.33 -19.86
C GLU A 196 6.80 -6.95 -18.81
N MET A 197 7.36 -7.23 -17.64
CA MET A 197 6.63 -7.65 -16.45
C MET A 197 7.11 -6.85 -15.23
N TYR A 198 6.22 -6.64 -14.26
CA TYR A 198 6.46 -5.73 -13.15
C TYR A 198 6.68 -6.47 -11.84
N LEU A 199 7.89 -6.32 -11.28
CA LEU A 199 8.29 -6.91 -10.02
C LEU A 199 7.71 -6.13 -8.83
N SER A 200 7.13 -6.88 -7.89
CA SER A 200 6.53 -6.36 -6.66
C SER A 200 6.76 -7.30 -5.47
N GLY A 201 6.27 -6.90 -4.30
CA GLY A 201 6.32 -7.70 -3.08
C GLY A 201 7.71 -7.75 -2.46
N ARG A 202 7.99 -8.86 -1.77
CA ARG A 202 9.18 -9.04 -0.92
C ARG A 202 10.51 -8.70 -1.59
N ILE A 203 10.65 -9.02 -2.88
CA ILE A 203 11.89 -8.77 -3.64
C ILE A 203 12.16 -7.27 -3.77
N LEU A 204 11.10 -6.45 -3.78
CA LEU A 204 11.20 -5.01 -3.93
C LEU A 204 11.61 -4.31 -2.62
N PHE A 205 11.46 -4.96 -1.46
CA PHE A 205 11.72 -4.33 -0.16
C PHE A 205 13.17 -3.81 -0.02
N PRO A 206 14.23 -4.63 -0.23
CA PRO A 206 15.61 -4.15 -0.09
C PRO A 206 15.95 -3.00 -1.05
N ILE A 207 15.34 -2.97 -2.25
CA ILE A 207 15.52 -1.90 -3.23
C ILE A 207 14.85 -0.62 -2.74
N THR A 208 13.56 -0.69 -2.37
CA THR A 208 12.78 0.48 -1.96
C THR A 208 13.30 1.09 -0.67
N VAL A 209 13.70 0.28 0.32
CA VAL A 209 14.22 0.80 1.59
C VAL A 209 15.60 1.43 1.42
N THR A 210 16.45 0.89 0.53
CA THR A 210 17.73 1.52 0.18
C THR A 210 17.50 2.86 -0.51
N LEU A 211 16.55 2.93 -1.45
CA LEU A 211 16.18 4.20 -2.09
C LEU A 211 15.65 5.22 -1.07
N ALA A 212 14.81 4.78 -0.14
CA ALA A 212 14.31 5.64 0.93
C ALA A 212 15.45 6.17 1.82
N SER A 213 16.40 5.30 2.21
CA SER A 213 17.61 5.67 2.95
C SER A 213 18.44 6.73 2.22
N HIS A 214 18.68 6.56 0.91
CA HIS A 214 19.44 7.52 0.11
C HIS A 214 18.74 8.90 0.05
N LEU A 215 17.43 8.91 -0.19
CA LEU A 215 16.65 10.16 -0.21
C LEU A 215 16.60 10.80 1.18
N SER A 216 16.39 10.03 2.25
CA SER A 216 16.39 10.59 3.60
C SER A 216 17.74 11.17 4.00
N ARG A 217 18.88 10.61 3.56
CA ARG A 217 20.19 11.25 3.74
C ARG A 217 20.32 12.57 2.99
N GLU A 218 19.89 12.62 1.73
CA GLU A 218 19.96 13.85 0.91
C GLU A 218 19.09 15.00 1.43
N PHE A 219 18.03 14.69 2.18
CA PHE A 219 17.09 15.66 2.74
C PHE A 219 17.16 15.74 4.28
N ASP A 220 18.19 15.18 4.93
CA ASP A 220 18.33 15.16 6.39
C ASP A 220 17.06 14.69 7.14
N GLY A 221 16.37 13.70 6.55
CA GLY A 221 15.12 13.12 7.06
C GLY A 221 13.88 14.01 6.92
N THR A 222 14.00 15.23 6.38
CA THR A 222 12.91 16.22 6.33
C THR A 222 11.91 15.99 5.21
N LEU A 223 12.29 15.29 4.14
CA LEU A 223 11.38 14.93 3.05
C LEU A 223 10.38 13.85 3.52
N PRO A 224 9.06 14.12 3.54
CA PRO A 224 8.08 13.11 3.91
C PRO A 224 8.03 11.97 2.90
N ILE A 225 8.07 10.73 3.41
CA ILE A 225 8.01 9.52 2.58
C ILE A 225 6.77 8.69 2.95
N SER A 226 5.95 8.41 1.95
CA SER A 226 4.99 7.31 1.96
C SER A 226 5.64 6.04 1.42
N TYR A 227 5.52 4.91 2.12
CA TYR A 227 6.14 3.64 1.71
C TYR A 227 5.18 2.74 0.93
N SER A 228 5.69 1.99 -0.04
CA SER A 228 4.93 1.17 -0.99
C SER A 228 5.84 0.17 -1.75
N GLY A 229 6.78 -0.49 -1.08
CA GLY A 229 7.67 -1.48 -1.72
C GLY A 229 7.98 -2.66 -0.82
N GLY A 230 7.22 -3.75 -0.97
CA GLY A 230 7.48 -5.00 -0.23
C GLY A 230 7.24 -4.95 1.29
N ALA A 231 6.41 -4.01 1.76
CA ALA A 231 5.93 -3.99 3.14
C ALA A 231 5.10 -5.26 3.46
N SER A 232 5.28 -5.80 4.66
CA SER A 232 4.64 -7.01 5.16
C SER A 232 4.55 -6.99 6.68
N GLN A 233 3.84 -7.95 7.28
CA GLN A 233 3.77 -8.10 8.73
C GLN A 233 5.13 -8.28 9.43
N LEU A 234 6.17 -8.68 8.69
CA LEU A 234 7.51 -8.93 9.23
C LEU A 234 8.36 -7.65 9.34
N ASN A 235 8.08 -6.64 8.52
CA ASN A 235 8.89 -5.41 8.47
C ASN A 235 8.10 -4.13 8.74
N ILE A 236 6.76 -4.20 8.85
CA ILE A 236 5.90 -3.03 9.05
C ILE A 236 6.31 -2.19 10.26
N LEU A 237 6.62 -2.85 11.37
CA LEU A 237 7.03 -2.20 12.61
C LEU A 237 8.32 -1.40 12.40
N ARG A 238 9.32 -2.05 11.82
CA ARG A 238 10.64 -1.43 11.58
C ARG A 238 10.57 -0.28 10.60
N ILE A 239 9.72 -0.37 9.56
CA ILE A 239 9.45 0.76 8.66
C ILE A 239 8.80 1.91 9.44
N PHE A 240 7.82 1.61 10.28
CA PHE A 240 7.11 2.64 11.05
C PHE A 240 8.00 3.33 12.09
N GLU A 241 8.94 2.61 12.70
CA GLU A 241 9.90 3.12 13.68
C GLU A 241 10.92 4.10 13.11
N THR A 242 11.14 4.11 11.79
CA THR A 242 11.95 5.15 11.13
C THR A 242 11.19 6.48 11.00
N GLY A 243 9.87 6.49 11.24
CA GLY A 243 9.00 7.66 11.06
C GLY A 243 8.37 7.75 9.66
N ILE A 244 8.66 6.81 8.76
CA ILE A 244 8.03 6.73 7.44
C ILE A 244 6.53 6.43 7.57
N LYS A 245 5.70 7.30 6.99
CA LYS A 245 4.23 7.16 6.97
C LYS A 245 3.60 8.02 5.86
N PRO A 246 2.47 7.57 5.26
CA PRO A 246 1.79 6.29 5.49
C PRO A 246 2.51 5.11 4.81
N ILE A 247 2.27 3.89 5.28
CA ILE A 247 2.81 2.64 4.72
C ILE A 247 1.73 1.89 3.95
N THR A 248 1.97 1.64 2.67
CA THR A 248 1.08 0.93 1.75
C THR A 248 1.51 -0.54 1.63
N VAL A 249 0.54 -1.45 1.77
CA VAL A 249 0.72 -2.89 1.62
C VAL A 249 -0.16 -3.40 0.48
N VAL A 250 0.42 -4.12 -0.49
CA VAL A 250 -0.31 -4.61 -1.68
C VAL A 250 -0.08 -6.09 -1.90
N THR A 251 1.11 -6.51 -2.37
CA THR A 251 1.40 -7.91 -2.71
C THR A 251 1.19 -8.87 -1.54
N GLU A 252 1.36 -8.40 -0.30
CA GLU A 252 1.09 -9.20 0.89
C GLU A 252 -0.41 -9.52 1.05
N LEU A 253 -1.29 -8.57 0.71
CA LEU A 253 -2.75 -8.76 0.77
C LEU A 253 -3.24 -9.73 -0.30
N LEU A 254 -2.56 -9.77 -1.46
CA LEU A 254 -2.88 -10.67 -2.57
C LEU A 254 -2.43 -12.12 -2.31
N LYS A 255 -1.69 -12.40 -1.23
CA LYS A 255 -1.30 -13.76 -0.86
C LYS A 255 -2.44 -14.44 -0.10
N PRO A 256 -2.50 -15.79 -0.09
CA PRO A 256 -3.44 -16.53 0.75
C PRO A 256 -3.38 -16.07 2.22
N GLY A 257 -4.56 -15.74 2.77
CA GLY A 257 -4.72 -15.20 4.11
C GLY A 257 -4.22 -13.76 4.31
N GLY A 258 -3.90 -13.02 3.24
CA GLY A 258 -3.28 -11.70 3.29
C GLY A 258 -4.11 -10.65 4.05
N TYR A 259 -5.43 -10.64 3.88
CA TYR A 259 -6.31 -9.70 4.60
C TYR A 259 -6.26 -9.87 6.12
N LEU A 260 -6.15 -11.09 6.63
CA LEU A 260 -6.05 -11.35 8.08
C LEU A 260 -4.74 -10.80 8.66
N ARG A 261 -3.69 -10.69 7.85
CA ARG A 261 -2.40 -10.09 8.26
C ARG A 261 -2.53 -8.60 8.56
N MET A 262 -3.56 -7.91 8.04
CA MET A 262 -3.82 -6.51 8.38
C MET A 262 -4.10 -6.33 9.87
N ALA A 263 -4.82 -7.26 10.50
CA ALA A 263 -5.10 -7.19 11.92
C ALA A 263 -3.82 -7.35 12.76
N GLU A 264 -2.92 -8.27 12.36
CA GLU A 264 -1.62 -8.44 13.02
C GLU A 264 -0.75 -7.18 12.87
N MET A 265 -0.69 -6.60 11.66
CA MET A 265 0.02 -5.36 11.41
C MET A 265 -0.54 -4.21 12.25
N ALA A 266 -1.86 -4.06 12.32
CA ALA A 266 -2.50 -3.03 13.14
C ALA A 266 -2.13 -3.17 14.63
N ARG A 267 -2.27 -4.38 15.21
CA ARG A 267 -1.89 -4.63 16.62
C ARG A 267 -0.42 -4.32 16.91
N LYS A 268 0.49 -4.60 15.98
CA LYS A 268 1.92 -4.26 16.13
C LYS A 268 2.18 -2.76 16.18
N LEU A 269 1.33 -1.95 15.55
CA LEU A 269 1.51 -0.50 15.46
C LEU A 269 0.66 0.28 16.47
N GLU A 270 -0.44 -0.29 16.95
CA GLU A 270 -1.45 0.37 17.80
C GLU A 270 -0.83 1.02 19.03
N SER A 271 -0.02 0.28 19.82
CA SER A 271 0.65 0.83 21.00
C SER A 271 1.55 2.02 20.68
N ILE A 272 2.27 1.98 19.55
CA ILE A 272 3.19 3.05 19.15
C ILE A 272 2.43 4.30 18.72
N VAL A 273 1.30 4.12 18.02
CA VAL A 273 0.44 5.22 17.59
C VAL A 273 -0.21 5.92 18.79
N GLU A 274 -0.60 5.17 19.82
CA GLU A 274 -1.23 5.70 21.03
C GLU A 274 -0.23 6.37 21.98
N GLU A 275 0.94 5.76 22.18
CA GLU A 275 1.89 6.19 23.21
C GLU A 275 2.84 7.30 22.74
N ARG A 276 3.10 7.42 21.43
CA ARG A 276 4.15 8.31 20.91
C ARG A 276 3.62 9.24 19.82
N LYS A 277 3.72 10.55 20.05
CA LYS A 277 3.75 11.51 18.95
C LYS A 277 5.02 11.27 18.15
N GLN A 278 4.87 10.57 17.02
CA GLN A 278 5.99 10.38 16.12
C GLN A 278 6.49 11.72 15.58
N PRO A 279 7.82 11.92 15.48
CA PRO A 279 8.39 13.10 14.87
C PRO A 279 7.95 13.24 13.41
N ASN A 280 7.99 14.47 12.90
CA ASN A 280 7.72 14.78 11.49
C ASN A 280 8.96 14.58 10.60
N VAL A 281 10.08 14.17 11.19
CA VAL A 281 11.36 13.92 10.53
C VAL A 281 11.66 12.43 10.60
N ILE A 282 12.15 11.88 9.51
CA ILE A 282 12.56 10.48 9.42
C ILE A 282 13.89 10.30 10.16
N ASP A 283 13.96 9.25 10.98
CA ASP A 283 15.18 8.80 11.66
C ASP A 283 16.10 8.11 10.64
N VAL A 284 17.03 8.90 10.09
CA VAL A 284 17.94 8.47 9.01
C VAL A 284 18.82 7.30 9.46
N GLU A 285 19.30 7.31 10.71
CA GLU A 285 20.16 6.23 11.23
C GLU A 285 19.41 4.90 11.32
N LYS A 286 18.16 4.90 11.81
CA LYS A 286 17.32 3.70 11.81
C LYS A 286 17.01 3.22 10.40
N LEU A 287 16.73 4.14 9.48
CA LEU A 287 16.43 3.79 8.09
C LEU A 287 17.65 3.20 7.38
N ASP A 288 18.84 3.73 7.64
CA ASP A 288 20.11 3.22 7.10
C ASP A 288 20.38 1.80 7.60
N ARG A 289 20.25 1.56 8.92
CA ARG A 289 20.35 0.20 9.48
C ARG A 289 19.33 -0.76 8.87
N LEU A 290 18.08 -0.33 8.73
CA LEU A 290 17.03 -1.14 8.11
C LEU A 290 17.38 -1.50 6.65
N ALA A 291 17.97 -0.58 5.90
CA ALA A 291 18.40 -0.83 4.53
C ALA A 291 19.59 -1.80 4.45
N GLU A 292 20.57 -1.69 5.35
CA GLU A 292 21.70 -2.61 5.44
C GLU A 292 21.27 -4.03 5.83
N GLU A 293 20.43 -4.15 6.86
CA GLU A 293 19.93 -5.43 7.36
C GLU A 293 19.05 -6.15 6.32
N ALA A 294 18.28 -5.41 5.52
CA ALA A 294 17.45 -5.96 4.44
C ALA A 294 18.26 -6.75 3.39
N LEU A 295 19.56 -6.47 3.26
CA LEU A 295 20.45 -7.20 2.34
C LEU A 295 20.98 -8.51 2.93
N GLN A 296 20.94 -8.66 4.26
CA GLN A 296 21.49 -9.82 4.97
C GLN A 296 20.40 -10.80 5.42
N GLU A 297 19.17 -10.33 5.60
CA GLU A 297 18.07 -11.15 6.08
C GLU A 297 17.68 -12.25 5.09
N ASN A 298 17.68 -13.49 5.60
CA ASN A 298 17.26 -14.67 4.84
C ASN A 298 15.88 -14.51 4.21
N TYR A 299 14.96 -13.80 4.89
CA TYR A 299 13.62 -13.57 4.38
C TYR A 299 13.62 -12.97 2.97
N TYR A 300 14.52 -12.06 2.62
CA TYR A 300 14.50 -11.40 1.31
C TYR A 300 15.17 -12.20 0.20
N ARG A 301 15.90 -13.27 0.54
CA ARG A 301 16.62 -14.11 -0.42
C ARG A 301 15.68 -14.99 -1.26
N LYS A 302 16.09 -15.31 -2.49
CA LYS A 302 15.29 -16.11 -3.45
C LYS A 302 14.97 -17.51 -2.93
N ASP A 303 15.92 -18.13 -2.25
CA ASP A 303 15.88 -19.49 -1.71
C ASP A 303 14.91 -19.64 -0.53
N TRP A 304 14.66 -18.58 0.26
CA TRP A 304 13.74 -18.65 1.41
C TRP A 304 12.34 -19.16 1.08
N ARG A 305 11.79 -18.79 -0.10
CA ARG A 305 10.46 -19.27 -0.51
C ARG A 305 10.47 -20.78 -0.81
N GLY A 306 11.65 -21.34 -1.07
CA GLY A 306 11.81 -22.66 -1.65
C GLY A 306 11.32 -22.73 -3.10
N THR A 307 11.22 -23.95 -3.60
CA THR A 307 10.77 -24.29 -4.96
C THR A 307 9.35 -24.88 -4.99
N LYS A 308 8.75 -25.11 -3.82
CA LYS A 308 7.40 -25.68 -3.71
C LYS A 308 6.38 -24.73 -4.32
N LYS A 309 5.56 -25.26 -5.23
CA LYS A 309 4.40 -24.55 -5.78
C LYS A 309 3.18 -24.87 -4.92
N VAL A 310 2.43 -23.84 -4.59
CA VAL A 310 1.11 -23.97 -3.97
C VAL A 310 0.10 -23.67 -5.06
N PHE A 311 -0.64 -24.69 -5.47
CA PHE A 311 -1.62 -24.62 -6.56
C PHE A 311 -2.86 -25.42 -6.16
N ILE A 312 -3.99 -25.02 -6.73
CA ILE A 312 -5.29 -25.66 -6.55
C ILE A 312 -5.76 -26.09 -7.93
N ASP A 313 -6.02 -27.38 -8.13
CA ASP A 313 -6.44 -27.95 -9.42
C ASP A 313 -7.97 -27.84 -9.63
N ARG A 314 -8.52 -26.65 -9.38
CA ARG A 314 -9.93 -26.32 -9.66
C ARG A 314 -10.12 -24.82 -9.85
N GLU A 315 -11.18 -24.47 -10.55
CA GLU A 315 -11.64 -23.09 -10.63
C GLU A 315 -12.17 -22.59 -9.29
N LEU A 316 -11.90 -21.32 -8.99
CA LEU A 316 -12.43 -20.65 -7.82
C LEU A 316 -13.83 -20.10 -8.14
N PRO A 317 -14.84 -20.31 -7.28
CA PRO A 317 -16.13 -19.64 -7.40
C PRO A 317 -15.97 -18.12 -7.39
N LEU A 318 -16.87 -17.42 -8.09
CA LEU A 318 -16.82 -15.96 -8.23
C LEU A 318 -16.82 -15.21 -6.87
N THR A 319 -17.59 -15.71 -5.90
CA THR A 319 -17.79 -15.08 -4.59
C THR A 319 -17.12 -15.81 -3.43
N ASP A 320 -16.50 -16.96 -3.69
CA ASP A 320 -15.82 -17.80 -2.68
C ASP A 320 -14.41 -18.17 -3.17
N CYS A 321 -13.62 -17.15 -3.48
CA CYS A 321 -12.25 -17.30 -3.97
C CYS A 321 -11.21 -17.53 -2.85
N TYR A 322 -11.68 -17.83 -1.63
CA TYR A 322 -10.84 -18.04 -0.45
C TYR A 322 -10.75 -19.52 -0.12
N ILE A 323 -9.71 -20.18 -0.62
CA ILE A 323 -9.41 -21.55 -0.25
C ILE A 323 -8.06 -21.62 0.43
N ALA A 324 -8.01 -22.32 1.56
CA ALA A 324 -6.75 -22.69 2.19
C ALA A 324 -6.09 -23.81 1.36
N PRO A 325 -4.97 -23.54 0.66
CA PRO A 325 -4.37 -24.54 -0.23
C PRO A 325 -3.89 -25.78 0.51
N CYS A 326 -3.55 -25.66 1.80
CA CYS A 326 -3.17 -26.78 2.66
C CYS A 326 -4.31 -27.78 2.89
N VAL A 327 -5.57 -27.33 2.86
CA VAL A 327 -6.73 -28.21 2.97
C VAL A 327 -6.88 -29.03 1.70
N LEU A 328 -6.84 -28.38 0.52
CA LEU A 328 -6.96 -29.09 -0.75
C LEU A 328 -5.74 -29.94 -1.12
N SER A 329 -4.55 -29.54 -0.69
CA SER A 329 -3.33 -30.33 -0.89
C SER A 329 -3.25 -31.53 0.05
N CYS A 330 -4.05 -31.56 1.12
CA CYS A 330 -4.12 -32.68 2.04
C CYS A 330 -4.95 -33.82 1.42
N PRO A 331 -4.42 -35.06 1.33
CA PRO A 331 -5.16 -36.19 0.73
C PRO A 331 -6.51 -36.51 1.39
N ILE A 332 -6.66 -36.19 2.68
CA ILE A 332 -7.90 -36.39 3.44
C ILE A 332 -8.69 -35.09 3.66
N LEU A 333 -8.29 -34.01 2.97
CA LEU A 333 -8.89 -32.68 3.10
C LEU A 333 -8.91 -32.15 4.55
N GLN A 334 -7.88 -32.48 5.35
CA GLN A 334 -7.80 -32.05 6.75
C GLN A 334 -7.87 -30.52 6.86
N ASP A 335 -8.70 -30.03 7.79
CA ASP A 335 -8.77 -28.59 8.07
C ASP A 335 -7.59 -28.14 8.95
N ILE A 336 -6.42 -28.07 8.32
CA ILE A 336 -5.18 -27.66 8.97
C ILE A 336 -5.26 -26.23 9.55
N PRO A 337 -5.85 -25.23 8.84
CA PRO A 337 -5.99 -23.88 9.40
C PRO A 337 -6.79 -23.84 10.70
N GLU A 338 -7.94 -24.51 10.75
CA GLU A 338 -8.77 -24.53 11.95
C GLU A 338 -8.09 -25.30 13.08
N TYR A 339 -7.38 -26.39 12.77
CA TYR A 339 -6.55 -27.10 13.75
C TYR A 339 -5.50 -26.16 14.38
N ILE A 340 -4.74 -25.44 13.55
CA ILE A 340 -3.71 -24.50 14.02
C ILE A 340 -4.34 -23.41 14.90
N ARG A 341 -5.52 -22.89 14.52
CA ARG A 341 -6.24 -21.90 15.33
C ARG A 341 -6.65 -22.45 16.68
N LEU A 342 -7.29 -23.63 16.73
CA LEU A 342 -7.74 -24.28 17.97
C LEU A 342 -6.58 -24.58 18.91
N VAL A 343 -5.46 -25.07 18.38
CA VAL A 343 -4.23 -25.28 19.16
C VAL A 343 -3.67 -23.95 19.67
N GLY A 344 -3.65 -22.92 18.83
CA GLY A 344 -3.20 -21.57 19.21
C GLY A 344 -4.06 -20.95 20.31
N ASP A 345 -5.36 -21.26 20.34
CA ASP A 345 -6.31 -20.82 21.37
C ASP A 345 -6.33 -21.74 22.61
N GLY A 346 -5.47 -22.77 22.66
CA GLY A 346 -5.41 -23.74 23.76
C GLY A 346 -6.59 -24.71 23.83
N GLN A 347 -7.43 -24.79 22.78
CA GLN A 347 -8.60 -25.66 22.68
C GLN A 347 -8.20 -27.05 22.16
N TYR A 348 -7.34 -27.75 22.91
CA TYR A 348 -6.74 -29.02 22.45
C TYR A 348 -7.76 -30.12 22.18
N ASP A 349 -8.79 -30.26 23.03
CA ASP A 349 -9.83 -31.28 22.84
C ASP A 349 -10.58 -31.10 21.51
N ARG A 350 -10.91 -29.85 21.18
CA ARG A 350 -11.57 -29.50 19.91
C ARG A 350 -10.63 -29.64 18.72
N ALA A 351 -9.36 -29.32 18.90
CA ALA A 351 -8.35 -29.54 17.87
C ALA A 351 -8.21 -31.03 17.54
N LEU A 352 -8.24 -31.89 18.57
CA LEU A 352 -8.19 -33.34 18.40
C LEU A 352 -9.46 -33.87 17.72
N GLU A 353 -10.64 -33.42 18.16
CA GLU A 353 -11.92 -33.76 17.53
C GLU A 353 -11.91 -33.41 16.03
N LEU A 354 -11.41 -32.22 15.67
CA LEU A 354 -11.29 -31.79 14.28
C LEU A 354 -10.38 -32.70 13.44
N ILE A 355 -9.27 -33.19 14.01
CA ILE A 355 -8.41 -34.18 13.33
C ILE A 355 -9.18 -35.47 13.11
N TYR A 356 -9.87 -35.99 14.13
CA TYR A 356 -10.61 -37.25 14.04
C TYR A 356 -11.82 -37.21 13.10
N LEU A 357 -12.34 -36.04 12.75
CA LEU A 357 -13.39 -35.93 11.73
C LEU A 357 -12.96 -36.42 10.33
N LYS A 358 -11.67 -36.35 10.01
CA LYS A 358 -11.15 -36.68 8.66
C LYS A 358 -9.98 -37.65 8.66
N ASN A 359 -9.21 -37.71 9.74
CA ASN A 359 -8.09 -38.63 9.86
C ASN A 359 -8.54 -39.94 10.54
N PRO A 360 -8.56 -41.06 9.80
CA PRO A 360 -8.99 -42.35 10.35
C PRO A 360 -7.93 -43.03 11.23
N LEU A 361 -6.72 -42.46 11.34
CA LEU A 361 -5.64 -42.99 12.14
C LEU A 361 -5.57 -42.27 13.51
N PRO A 362 -5.40 -43.02 14.61
CA PRO A 362 -5.44 -42.50 15.98
C PRO A 362 -4.31 -41.51 16.32
#